data_AF-A0AAD8F0Y8-F1
#
_entry.id   AF-A0AAD8F0Y8-F1
#
_cell.length_a   1.000
_cell.length_b   1.000
_cell.length_c   1.000
_cell.angle_alpha   90.00
_cell.angle_beta   90.00
_cell.angle_gamma   90.00
#
_symmetry.space_group_name_H-M   'P 1'
#
loop_
_entity.id
_entity.type
_entity.pdbx_description
1 polymer ?
#
loop_
_entity_poly.entity_id
_entity_poly.type
_entity_poly.pdbx_seq_one_letter_code
_entity_poly.pdbx_strand_id
1 'polypeptide(L)'
;MSHEQEETTGALVSGKRTLASPNDEELQLVVSGKTYWISRSALMSLPETRLGHLALQHKPGDSSRRYQFERDTKMVNPILNLYRTGELHIPGDMCGLAISRELRYWGIDSRLISECCFKRFKETLREVLIVEELDSAMKTDSVAKDSLSGQIWLTMERPGHSFGSWASNTSC
;
A
#
# COMPACT_ATOMS: atom_id res chain seq x y z
N MET A 1 -18.36 37.42 -36.28
CA MET A 1 -17.72 37.17 -34.98
C MET A 1 -17.73 35.67 -34.77
N SER A 2 -16.67 35.05 -35.30
CA SER A 2 -16.39 33.63 -35.19
C SER A 2 -15.93 33.35 -33.77
N HIS A 3 -16.56 32.37 -33.11
CA HIS A 3 -15.96 31.71 -31.96
C HIS A 3 -16.15 30.22 -32.15
N GLU A 4 -15.18 29.63 -32.85
CA GLU A 4 -14.78 28.23 -32.66
C GLU A 4 -14.30 28.05 -31.21
N GLN A 5 -14.79 27.01 -30.56
CA GLN A 5 -14.12 26.40 -29.41
C GLN A 5 -14.00 24.91 -29.72
N GLU A 6 -12.81 24.53 -30.16
CA GLU A 6 -12.27 23.18 -30.05
C GLU A 6 -11.75 22.93 -28.63
N GLU A 7 -11.38 21.66 -28.38
CA GLU A 7 -10.54 21.13 -27.29
C GLU A 7 -11.30 20.76 -25.99
N THR A 8 -11.19 19.57 -25.38
CA THR A 8 -10.20 18.47 -25.45
C THR A 8 -10.80 17.14 -24.95
N THR A 9 -10.57 16.07 -25.73
CA THR A 9 -10.18 14.70 -25.32
C THR A 9 -10.67 14.13 -23.97
N GLY A 10 -11.76 13.36 -24.01
CA GLY A 10 -12.02 12.28 -23.06
C GLY A 10 -11.74 10.94 -23.72
N ALA A 11 -10.48 10.50 -23.76
CA ALA A 11 -10.14 9.16 -24.21
C ALA A 11 -10.63 8.15 -23.15
N LEU A 12 -11.81 7.60 -23.40
CA LEU A 12 -12.34 6.43 -22.70
C LEU A 12 -11.30 5.31 -22.82
N VAL A 13 -10.65 4.95 -21.71
CA VAL A 13 -9.81 3.76 -21.60
C VAL A 13 -10.69 2.56 -21.91
N SER A 14 -10.63 2.11 -23.16
CA SER A 14 -11.24 0.88 -23.62
C SER A 14 -10.55 -0.25 -22.88
N GLY A 15 -11.21 -0.80 -21.86
CA GLY A 15 -10.82 -2.03 -21.20
C GLY A 15 -10.56 -3.11 -22.24
N LYS A 16 -9.29 -3.40 -22.51
CA LYS A 16 -8.89 -4.49 -23.39
C LYS A 16 -9.26 -5.78 -22.65
N ARG A 17 -10.41 -6.36 -23.01
CA ARG A 17 -10.72 -7.76 -22.67
C ARG A 17 -9.71 -8.63 -23.39
N THR A 18 -8.65 -9.03 -22.69
CA THR A 18 -7.72 -10.05 -23.19
C THR A 18 -8.49 -11.35 -23.29
N LEU A 19 -8.84 -11.74 -24.52
CA LEU A 19 -9.43 -13.05 -24.79
C LEU A 19 -8.44 -14.12 -24.34
N ALA A 20 -8.90 -15.05 -23.50
CA ALA A 20 -8.10 -16.17 -23.03
C ALA A 20 -7.53 -16.92 -24.23
N SER A 21 -6.20 -17.01 -24.30
CA SER A 21 -5.52 -17.79 -25.33
C SER A 21 -5.81 -19.29 -25.10
N PRO A 22 -5.97 -20.11 -26.14
CA PRO A 22 -6.18 -21.57 -26.00
C PRO A 22 -5.05 -22.29 -25.24
N ASN A 23 -3.88 -21.65 -25.11
CA ASN A 23 -2.70 -22.13 -24.38
C ASN A 23 -2.40 -21.29 -23.13
N ASP A 24 -3.40 -20.63 -22.55
CA ASP A 24 -3.20 -19.78 -21.38
C ASP A 24 -2.90 -20.62 -20.13
N GLU A 25 -1.67 -20.50 -19.65
CA GLU A 25 -1.16 -21.24 -18.50
C GLU A 25 -1.70 -20.65 -17.20
N GLU A 26 -2.25 -21.49 -16.32
CA GLU A 26 -2.66 -21.07 -14.99
C GLU A 26 -1.48 -21.03 -14.02
N LEU A 27 -1.35 -19.92 -13.30
CA LEU A 27 -0.37 -19.73 -12.25
C LEU A 27 -1.02 -19.86 -10.88
N GLN A 28 -0.31 -20.52 -9.96
CA GLN A 28 -0.70 -20.71 -8.59
C GLN A 28 -0.09 -19.60 -7.71
N LEU A 29 -0.94 -18.82 -7.06
CA LEU A 29 -0.53 -17.81 -6.08
C LEU A 29 -0.91 -18.29 -4.68
N VAL A 30 0.07 -18.41 -3.80
CA VAL A 30 -0.13 -18.80 -2.40
C VAL A 30 0.11 -17.60 -1.52
N VAL A 31 -0.95 -17.06 -0.92
CA VAL A 31 -0.89 -15.86 -0.06
C VAL A 31 -1.24 -16.25 1.37
N SER A 32 -0.27 -16.16 2.27
CA SER A 32 -0.44 -16.49 3.70
C SER A 32 -1.15 -17.83 3.94
N GLY A 33 -0.79 -18.85 3.16
CA GLY A 33 -1.35 -20.20 3.22
C GLY A 33 -2.61 -20.45 2.39
N LYS A 34 -3.24 -19.41 1.82
CA LYS A 34 -4.39 -19.57 0.91
C LYS A 34 -3.95 -19.63 -0.55
N THR A 35 -4.52 -20.54 -1.31
CA THR A 35 -4.19 -20.76 -2.72
C THR A 35 -5.21 -20.07 -3.64
N TYR A 36 -4.69 -19.38 -4.65
CA TYR A 36 -5.44 -18.70 -5.69
C TYR A 36 -4.89 -19.12 -7.06
N TRP A 37 -5.75 -19.07 -8.07
CA TRP A 37 -5.40 -19.39 -9.46
C TRP A 37 -5.77 -18.22 -10.36
N ILE A 38 -4.86 -17.88 -11.26
CA ILE A 38 -5.06 -16.84 -12.25
C ILE A 38 -4.29 -17.19 -13.51
N SER A 39 -4.86 -16.86 -14.67
CA SER A 39 -4.20 -17.13 -15.93
C SER A 39 -3.06 -16.16 -16.17
N ARG A 40 -1.99 -16.63 -16.82
CA ARG A 40 -0.82 -15.82 -17.14
C ARG A 40 -1.20 -14.63 -18.01
N SER A 41 -2.08 -14.82 -18.99
CA SER A 41 -2.51 -13.73 -19.88
C SER A 41 -3.28 -12.63 -19.13
N ALA A 42 -4.06 -12.97 -18.11
CA ALA A 42 -4.75 -11.99 -17.29
C ALA A 42 -3.76 -11.11 -16.54
N LEU A 43 -2.70 -11.70 -15.95
CA LEU A 43 -1.65 -10.93 -15.28
C LEU A 43 -0.86 -10.02 -16.23
N MET A 44 -0.70 -10.44 -17.50
CA MET A 44 -0.05 -9.62 -18.52
C MET A 44 -0.85 -8.37 -18.92
N SER A 45 -2.11 -8.22 -18.48
CA SER A 45 -2.90 -7.01 -18.74
C SER A 45 -2.35 -5.75 -18.06
N LEU A 46 -1.62 -5.92 -16.94
CA LEU A 46 -1.03 -4.83 -16.17
C LEU A 46 0.45 -5.14 -15.90
N PRO A 47 1.33 -5.05 -16.91
CA PRO A 47 2.73 -5.48 -16.82
C PRO A 47 3.55 -4.69 -15.79
N GLU A 48 3.16 -3.46 -15.47
CA GLU A 48 3.83 -2.59 -14.50
C GLU A 48 3.66 -3.06 -13.05
N THR A 49 2.65 -3.88 -12.78
CA THR A 49 2.38 -4.41 -11.44
C THR A 49 3.36 -5.53 -11.07
N ARG A 50 3.43 -5.88 -9.78
CA ARG A 50 4.25 -7.00 -9.31
C ARG A 50 3.84 -8.33 -9.95
N LEU A 51 2.54 -8.62 -10.04
CA LEU A 51 2.06 -9.88 -10.62
C LEU A 51 2.22 -9.88 -12.15
N GLY A 52 2.07 -8.72 -12.81
CA GLY A 52 2.36 -8.57 -14.23
C GLY A 52 3.83 -8.86 -14.55
N HIS A 53 4.77 -8.30 -13.78
CA HIS A 53 6.19 -8.62 -13.91
C HIS A 53 6.48 -10.11 -13.73
N LEU A 54 5.84 -10.77 -12.76
CA LEU A 54 6.00 -12.22 -12.57
C LEU A 54 5.52 -13.01 -13.80
N ALA A 55 4.39 -12.62 -14.38
CA ALA A 55 3.89 -13.26 -15.60
C ALA A 55 4.84 -13.05 -16.80
N LEU A 56 5.44 -11.86 -16.93
CA LEU A 56 6.45 -11.58 -17.96
C LEU A 56 7.71 -12.42 -17.79
N GLN A 57 8.16 -12.63 -16.56
CA GLN A 57 9.35 -13.44 -16.25
C GLN A 57 9.10 -14.95 -16.38
N HIS A 58 7.85 -15.39 -16.26
CA HIS A 58 7.47 -16.79 -16.40
C HIS A 58 7.75 -17.26 -17.84
N LYS A 59 8.61 -18.27 -17.98
CA LYS A 59 8.98 -18.85 -19.27
C LYS A 59 8.02 -20.00 -19.61
N PRO A 60 7.53 -20.09 -20.87
CA PRO A 60 6.71 -21.22 -21.29
C PRO A 60 7.45 -22.54 -21.03
N GLY A 61 6.79 -23.47 -20.33
CA GLY A 61 7.35 -24.78 -19.99
C GLY A 61 8.11 -24.84 -18.67
N ASP A 62 8.12 -23.77 -17.87
CA ASP A 62 8.60 -23.82 -16.49
C ASP A 62 7.68 -24.70 -15.63
N SER A 63 8.26 -25.62 -14.87
CA SER A 63 7.54 -26.48 -13.95
C SER A 63 7.13 -25.75 -12.66
N SER A 64 7.83 -24.65 -12.33
CA SER A 64 7.55 -23.85 -11.14
C SER A 64 6.48 -22.80 -11.42
N ARG A 65 5.21 -23.23 -11.37
CA ARG A 65 4.02 -22.35 -11.57
C ARG A 65 3.49 -21.74 -10.27
N ARG A 66 4.25 -21.85 -9.18
CA ARG A 66 3.79 -21.50 -7.83
C ARG A 66 4.59 -20.34 -7.27
N TYR A 67 3.88 -19.28 -6.88
CA TYR A 67 4.45 -18.08 -6.26
C TYR A 67 3.88 -17.88 -4.86
N GLN A 68 4.74 -17.52 -3.89
CA GLN A 68 4.38 -17.36 -2.49
C GLN A 68 4.51 -15.91 -2.04
N PHE A 69 3.54 -15.44 -1.25
CA PHE A 69 3.49 -14.08 -0.71
C PHE A 69 3.02 -14.07 0.75
N GLU A 70 3.73 -13.35 1.60
CA GLU A 70 3.38 -13.15 3.02
C GLU A 70 2.57 -11.86 3.19
N ARG A 71 1.36 -11.83 2.61
CA ARG A 71 0.48 -10.64 2.58
C ARG A 71 -0.89 -10.92 3.18
N ASP A 72 -1.62 -9.85 3.49
CA ASP A 72 -3.01 -9.97 3.93
C ASP A 72 -3.88 -10.53 2.79
N THR A 73 -4.64 -11.56 3.10
CA THR A 73 -5.56 -12.21 2.16
C THR A 73 -6.76 -11.33 1.77
N LYS A 74 -7.07 -10.28 2.54
CA LYS A 74 -8.22 -9.40 2.30
C LYS A 74 -8.19 -8.70 0.94
N MET A 75 -7.01 -8.30 0.47
CA MET A 75 -6.88 -7.58 -0.81
C MET A 75 -6.67 -8.49 -2.01
N VAL A 76 -6.40 -9.79 -1.82
CA VAL A 76 -6.05 -10.69 -2.92
C VAL A 76 -7.20 -10.80 -3.93
N ASN A 77 -8.44 -11.04 -3.48
CA ASN A 77 -9.59 -11.14 -4.39
C ASN A 77 -9.85 -9.83 -5.16
N PRO A 78 -9.93 -8.65 -4.53
CA PRO A 78 -9.95 -7.37 -5.24
C PRO A 78 -8.88 -7.21 -6.31
N ILE A 79 -7.64 -7.57 -5.98
CA ILE A 79 -6.49 -7.47 -6.89
C ILE A 79 -6.65 -8.44 -8.07
N LEU A 80 -7.05 -9.69 -7.83
CA LEU A 80 -7.27 -10.65 -8.92
C LEU A 80 -8.44 -10.22 -9.81
N ASN A 81 -9.47 -9.60 -9.25
CA ASN A 81 -10.58 -9.06 -10.02
C ASN A 81 -10.14 -7.89 -10.90
N LEU A 82 -9.24 -7.02 -10.43
CA LEU A 82 -8.65 -5.97 -11.26
C LEU A 82 -8.04 -6.51 -12.56
N TYR A 83 -7.31 -7.64 -12.54
CA TYR A 83 -6.78 -8.25 -13.77
C TYR A 83 -7.85 -8.87 -14.68
N ARG A 84 -9.04 -9.18 -14.14
CA ARG A 84 -10.15 -9.78 -14.88
C ARG A 84 -11.09 -8.72 -15.49
N THR A 85 -11.39 -7.68 -14.73
CA THR A 85 -12.40 -6.66 -15.07
C THR A 85 -11.78 -5.34 -15.50
N GLY A 86 -10.55 -5.04 -15.11
CA GLY A 86 -9.92 -3.73 -15.27
C GLY A 86 -10.31 -2.72 -14.18
N GLU A 87 -11.15 -3.11 -13.22
CA GLU A 87 -11.63 -2.23 -12.15
C GLU A 87 -11.23 -2.75 -10.77
N LEU A 88 -10.64 -1.88 -9.93
CA LEU A 88 -10.33 -2.21 -8.54
C LEU A 88 -11.41 -1.68 -7.60
N HIS A 89 -12.11 -2.59 -6.94
CA HIS A 89 -13.02 -2.28 -5.84
C HIS A 89 -12.37 -2.52 -4.49
N ILE A 90 -12.56 -1.58 -3.57
CA ILE A 90 -11.95 -1.62 -2.24
C ILE A 90 -12.91 -2.24 -1.22
N PRO A 91 -12.48 -3.23 -0.41
CA PRO A 91 -13.30 -3.78 0.66
C PRO A 91 -13.71 -2.73 1.70
N GLY A 92 -14.97 -2.79 2.10
CA GLY A 92 -15.56 -1.79 2.99
C GLY A 92 -15.13 -1.87 4.46
N ASP A 93 -14.32 -2.84 4.85
CA ASP A 93 -13.84 -3.07 6.21
C ASP A 93 -12.34 -2.73 6.39
N MET A 94 -11.69 -2.18 5.35
CA MET A 94 -10.27 -1.83 5.39
C MET A 94 -10.05 -0.33 5.62
N CYS A 95 -9.04 -0.01 6.42
CA CYS A 95 -8.60 1.37 6.63
C CYS A 95 -7.70 1.85 5.48
N GLY A 96 -7.65 3.18 5.27
CA GLY A 96 -6.87 3.79 4.18
C GLY A 96 -5.39 3.42 4.20
N LEU A 97 -4.80 3.29 5.38
CA LEU A 97 -3.39 2.91 5.53
C LEU A 97 -3.14 1.49 5.02
N ALA A 98 -4.01 0.54 5.38
CA ALA A 98 -3.89 -0.85 4.94
C ALA A 98 -4.02 -0.95 3.42
N ILE A 99 -5.00 -0.24 2.84
CA ILE A 99 -5.20 -0.19 1.38
C ILE A 99 -3.96 0.40 0.70
N SER A 100 -3.45 1.53 1.19
CA SER A 100 -2.27 2.21 0.62
C SER A 100 -1.03 1.32 0.65
N ARG A 101 -0.82 0.57 1.73
CA ARG A 101 0.28 -0.40 1.85
C ARG A 101 0.15 -1.53 0.85
N GLU A 102 -1.05 -2.07 0.66
CA GLU A 102 -1.30 -3.12 -0.32
C GLU A 102 -1.10 -2.61 -1.76
N LEU A 103 -1.68 -1.46 -2.13
CA LEU A 103 -1.49 -0.86 -3.46
C LEU A 103 0.01 -0.66 -3.77
N ARG A 104 0.76 -0.09 -2.83
CA ARG A 104 2.21 0.10 -2.95
C ARG A 104 2.94 -1.23 -3.10
N TYR A 105 2.59 -2.24 -2.31
CA TYR A 105 3.23 -3.55 -2.38
C TYR A 105 3.02 -4.23 -3.74
N TRP A 106 1.79 -4.22 -4.25
CA TRP A 106 1.44 -4.84 -5.53
C TRP A 106 1.82 -3.99 -6.75
N GLY A 107 2.26 -2.74 -6.55
CA GLY A 107 2.59 -1.80 -7.62
C GLY A 107 1.37 -1.36 -8.41
N ILE A 108 0.21 -1.26 -7.75
CA ILE A 108 -1.06 -0.89 -8.37
C ILE A 108 -1.29 0.60 -8.19
N ASP A 109 -1.55 1.30 -9.30
CA ASP A 109 -1.86 2.72 -9.27
C ASP A 109 -3.28 2.95 -8.70
N SER A 110 -3.39 3.92 -7.79
CA SER A 110 -4.67 4.35 -7.23
C SER A 110 -5.70 4.84 -8.27
N ARG A 111 -5.26 5.23 -9.47
CA ARG A 111 -6.12 5.60 -10.60
C ARG A 111 -6.96 4.43 -11.14
N LEU A 112 -6.57 3.19 -10.83
CA LEU A 112 -7.31 1.98 -11.22
C LEU A 112 -8.47 1.67 -10.25
N ILE A 113 -8.62 2.44 -9.17
CA ILE A 113 -9.74 2.31 -8.25
C ILE A 113 -11.02 2.80 -8.93
N SER A 114 -12.03 1.94 -8.96
CA SER A 114 -13.34 2.27 -9.54
C SER A 114 -13.99 3.44 -8.80
N GLU A 115 -14.78 4.24 -9.53
CA GLU A 115 -15.39 5.48 -9.03
C GLU A 115 -16.21 5.26 -7.74
N CYS A 116 -16.90 4.12 -7.63
CA CYS A 116 -17.72 3.78 -6.47
C CYS A 116 -16.91 3.64 -5.16
N CYS A 117 -15.61 3.34 -5.26
CA CYS A 117 -14.72 3.20 -4.12
C CYS A 117 -13.79 4.41 -3.94
N PHE A 118 -13.54 5.17 -5.01
CA PHE A 118 -12.53 6.21 -5.03
C PHE A 118 -12.79 7.34 -4.02
N LYS A 119 -14.05 7.78 -3.88
CA LYS A 119 -14.42 8.84 -2.93
C LYS A 119 -14.01 8.47 -1.50
N ARG A 120 -14.40 7.28 -1.06
CA ARG A 120 -14.10 6.75 0.27
C ARG A 120 -12.60 6.58 0.46
N PHE A 121 -11.91 6.02 -0.54
CA PHE A 121 -10.45 5.86 -0.49
C PHE A 121 -9.74 7.21 -0.29
N LYS A 122 -10.14 8.25 -1.05
CA LYS A 122 -9.58 9.60 -0.93
C LYS A 122 -9.81 10.21 0.45
N GLU A 123 -10.95 9.98 1.08
CA GLU A 123 -11.22 10.42 2.45
C GLU A 123 -10.23 9.76 3.42
N THR A 124 -10.08 8.45 3.35
CA THR A 124 -9.16 7.71 4.23
C THR A 124 -7.67 8.03 3.98
N LEU A 125 -7.29 8.42 2.76
CA LEU A 125 -5.91 8.84 2.46
C LEU A 125 -5.50 10.13 3.17
N ARG A 126 -6.43 11.07 3.37
CA ARG A 126 -6.12 12.32 4.10
C ARG A 126 -5.69 12.01 5.53
N GLU A 127 -6.35 11.04 6.16
CA GLU A 127 -6.01 10.57 7.50
C GLU A 127 -4.61 9.92 7.52
N VAL A 128 -4.26 9.16 6.47
CA VAL A 128 -2.94 8.53 6.35
C VAL A 128 -1.82 9.56 6.28
N LEU A 129 -1.98 10.60 5.45
CA LEU A 129 -0.96 11.64 5.27
C LEU A 129 -0.67 12.36 6.60
N ILE A 130 -1.71 12.63 7.39
CA ILE A 130 -1.56 13.24 8.72
C ILE A 130 -0.72 12.34 9.64
N VAL A 131 -0.98 11.03 9.63
CA VAL A 131 -0.22 10.08 10.45
C VAL A 131 1.24 9.97 10.01
N GLU A 132 1.52 9.95 8.70
CA GLU A 132 2.90 9.93 8.18
C GLU A 132 3.67 11.22 8.51
N GLU A 133 2.99 12.37 8.48
CA GLU A 133 3.55 13.66 8.88
C GLU A 133 3.87 13.70 10.38
N LEU A 134 2.95 13.21 11.22
CA LEU A 134 3.16 13.07 12.67
C LEU A 134 4.33 12.12 12.99
N ASP A 135 4.42 10.96 12.34
CA ASP A 135 5.53 10.02 12.54
C ASP A 135 6.87 10.64 12.11
N SER A 136 6.86 11.41 11.03
CA SER A 136 8.05 12.13 10.56
C SER A 136 8.48 13.21 11.55
N ALA A 137 7.54 13.98 12.10
CA ALA A 137 7.80 14.99 13.13
C ALA A 137 8.31 14.37 14.45
N MET A 138 7.82 13.20 14.83
CA MET A 138 8.30 12.47 16.02
C MET A 138 9.73 11.94 15.83
N LYS A 139 10.10 11.55 14.61
CA LYS A 139 11.47 11.10 14.28
C LYS A 139 12.49 12.25 14.25
N THR A 140 12.08 13.49 13.96
CA THR A 140 13.01 14.64 13.97
C THR A 140 13.36 15.12 15.38
N ASP A 141 12.47 14.90 16.35
CA ASP A 141 12.67 15.31 17.75
C ASP A 141 13.53 14.32 18.57
N SER A 142 13.89 13.15 18.02
CA SER A 142 14.75 12.20 18.72
C SER A 142 16.21 12.68 18.83
N VAL A 143 16.66 13.62 18.01
CA VAL A 143 18.01 14.21 18.13
C VAL A 143 18.12 15.17 19.32
N ALA A 144 17.01 15.68 19.86
CA ALA A 144 17.00 16.58 21.03
C ALA A 144 16.63 15.87 22.35
N LYS A 145 16.24 14.59 22.33
CA LYS A 145 15.63 13.89 23.48
C LYS A 145 16.56 13.02 24.30
N ASP A 146 17.81 12.83 23.87
CA ASP A 146 18.76 11.95 24.54
C ASP A 146 19.23 12.47 25.92
N SER A 147 19.08 13.78 26.20
CA SER A 147 19.46 14.35 27.51
C SER A 147 18.33 14.40 28.54
N LEU A 148 17.06 14.47 28.13
CA LEU A 148 15.92 14.68 29.04
C LEU A 148 15.09 13.41 29.26
N SER A 149 15.01 12.53 28.26
CA SER A 149 14.21 11.29 28.38
C SER A 149 14.84 10.28 29.34
N GLY A 150 16.18 10.27 29.45
CA GLY A 150 16.89 9.41 30.41
C GLY A 150 16.58 9.74 31.87
N GLN A 151 16.44 11.04 32.21
CA GLN A 151 16.08 11.46 33.56
C GLN A 151 14.63 11.11 33.92
N ILE A 152 13.71 11.24 32.96
CA ILE A 152 12.31 10.87 33.16
C ILE A 152 12.17 9.36 33.34
N TRP A 153 12.92 8.56 32.55
CA TRP A 153 12.90 7.10 32.66
C TRP A 153 13.48 6.61 34.00
N LEU A 154 14.60 7.19 34.45
CA LEU A 154 15.17 6.92 35.78
C LEU A 154 14.21 7.25 36.92
N THR A 155 13.35 8.26 36.74
CA THR A 155 12.37 8.67 37.76
C THR A 155 11.20 7.69 37.84
N MET A 156 10.87 6.99 36.75
CA MET A 156 9.74 6.05 36.69
C MET A 156 10.11 4.65 37.22
N GLU A 157 11.38 4.24 37.11
CA GLU A 157 11.84 2.93 37.63
C GLU A 157 12.09 2.90 39.14
N ARG A 158 12.12 4.05 39.83
CA ARG A 158 12.30 4.13 41.28
C ARG A 158 11.37 5.19 41.90
N PRO A 159 10.12 4.85 42.24
CA PRO A 159 9.25 5.78 42.94
C PRO A 159 9.72 5.87 44.40
N GLY A 160 10.62 6.82 44.69
CA GLY A 160 11.10 7.02 46.07
C GLY A 160 12.30 7.95 46.27
N HIS A 161 12.94 8.47 45.22
CA HIS A 161 14.02 9.45 45.41
C HIS A 161 13.49 10.88 45.30
N SER A 162 13.28 11.49 46.47
CA SER A 162 13.02 12.92 46.63
C SER A 162 14.20 13.73 46.07
N PHE A 163 13.90 14.77 45.30
CA PHE A 163 14.87 15.73 44.80
C PHE A 163 15.50 16.48 45.98
N GLY A 164 16.69 16.04 46.42
CA GLY A 164 17.50 16.76 47.39
C GLY A 164 18.03 18.04 46.75
N SER A 165 17.44 19.17 47.11
CA SER A 165 17.97 20.50 46.81
C SER A 165 19.40 20.63 47.34
N TRP A 166 20.38 20.56 46.45
CA TRP A 166 21.67 21.21 46.65
C TRP A 166 21.98 22.00 45.39
N ALA A 167 21.68 23.29 45.44
CA ALA A 167 22.38 24.31 44.70
C ALA A 167 22.17 25.62 45.47
N SER A 168 23.07 25.91 46.39
CA SER A 168 23.43 27.27 46.74
C SER A 168 24.88 27.25 47.20
N ASN A 169 25.73 27.72 46.30
CA ASN A 169 27.13 27.99 46.51
C ASN A 169 27.28 29.27 47.37
N THR A 170 28.53 29.52 47.80
CA THR A 170 29.17 30.79 48.26
C THR A 170 29.19 31.21 49.75
N SER A 171 30.46 31.42 50.18
CA SER A 171 31.05 32.28 51.24
C SER A 171 30.99 31.78 52.70
N CYS A 172 32.07 31.75 53.49
CA CYS A 172 33.39 32.41 53.48
C CYS A 172 34.55 31.44 53.70
#